data_AF-A0A9C8GJY3-F1
#
_entry.id   AF-A0A9C8GJY3-F1
#
_cell.length_a   1.000
_cell.length_b   1.000
_cell.length_c   1.000
_cell.angle_alpha   90.00
_cell.angle_beta   90.00
_cell.angle_gamma   90.00
#
_symmetry.space_group_name_H-M   'P 1'
#
loop_
_entity.id
_entity.type
_entity.pdbx_description
1 polymer ?
#
loop_
_entity_poly.entity_id
_entity_poly.type
_entity_poly.pdbx_seq_one_letter_code
_entity_poly.pdbx_strand_id
1 'polypeptide(L)'
;MMTLYAVLSDIHANLQALEAVVEDARRVARREKAGKLHFVCLGDVVDYGPQPNECVAWVQENAELVVQGNHEKAVADPFPQAIYTILPSYRPITLWTRRELEDEHRKVIGDWKFVHAAPPVLADFTLFHGSLAWGEDGYIHHVRAAGENLRRLKTDYGLFGHTHYQGYFVEEEFGKVVMALACPERLPNRMDKWRPAEVGKWKALPEHGQPALFNPGSVGQPRCHPYLTTAGIPGDNRAAYMLLKLNGSGRQFQFRRVAYDVKETVRRLRGIRWSERGSEAEGSSIYKDEADAVRRAKDPLSEMLTETLDQMPERLSALVEGTLIPTITGEMADDWRW
;
A
#
# COMPACT_ATOMS: atom_id res chain seq x y z
N MET A 1 7.67 -19.07 -22.63
CA MET A 1 6.74 -19.54 -21.57
C MET A 1 6.04 -18.31 -20.99
N MET A 2 4.77 -18.41 -20.57
CA MET A 2 4.03 -17.25 -20.04
C MET A 2 4.49 -16.94 -18.61
N THR A 3 4.79 -15.68 -18.32
CA THR A 3 5.16 -15.21 -16.98
C THR A 3 4.02 -14.39 -16.37
N LEU A 4 3.71 -14.66 -15.10
CA LEU A 4 2.73 -13.92 -14.33
C LEU A 4 3.40 -13.17 -13.19
N TYR A 5 3.04 -11.90 -13.01
CA TYR A 5 3.43 -11.11 -11.85
C TYR A 5 2.19 -10.73 -11.06
N ALA A 6 2.21 -10.98 -9.75
CA ALA A 6 1.27 -10.40 -8.80
C ALA A 6 1.91 -9.15 -8.20
N VAL A 7 1.34 -8.00 -8.54
CA VAL A 7 1.76 -6.68 -8.06
C VAL A 7 0.91 -6.32 -6.84
N LEU A 8 1.58 -6.19 -5.71
CA LEU A 8 1.02 -5.92 -4.39
C LEU A 8 1.44 -4.51 -3.95
N SER A 9 0.61 -3.83 -3.17
CA SER A 9 0.96 -2.60 -2.46
C SER A 9 0.17 -2.51 -1.16
N ASP A 10 0.66 -1.72 -0.21
CA ASP A 10 -0.07 -1.29 0.97
C ASP A 10 -0.68 -2.50 1.72
N ILE A 11 0.17 -3.49 2.00
CA ILE A 11 -0.16 -4.72 2.75
C ILE A 11 -0.50 -4.39 4.20
N HIS A 12 0.13 -3.35 4.77
CA HIS A 12 -0.21 -2.78 6.05
C HIS A 12 -0.42 -3.79 7.16
N ALA A 13 0.56 -4.68 7.34
CA ALA A 13 0.60 -5.67 8.41
C ALA A 13 -0.69 -6.54 8.52
N ASN A 14 -1.48 -6.64 7.44
CA ASN A 14 -2.71 -7.42 7.38
C ASN A 14 -2.43 -8.78 6.74
N LEU A 15 -1.94 -9.70 7.57
CA LEU A 15 -1.53 -11.04 7.11
C LEU A 15 -2.70 -11.81 6.48
N GLN A 16 -3.90 -11.73 7.04
CA GLN A 16 -5.07 -12.45 6.50
C GLN A 16 -5.38 -12.00 5.06
N ALA A 17 -5.28 -10.71 4.78
CA ALA A 17 -5.45 -10.17 3.43
C ALA A 17 -4.32 -10.61 2.49
N LEU A 18 -3.07 -10.58 2.97
CA LEU A 18 -1.90 -11.03 2.21
C LEU A 18 -2.02 -12.51 1.80
N GLU A 19 -2.32 -13.40 2.76
CA GLU A 19 -2.49 -14.84 2.52
C GLU A 19 -3.59 -15.10 1.49
N ALA A 20 -4.73 -14.42 1.59
CA ALA A 20 -5.83 -14.55 0.65
C ALA A 20 -5.43 -14.13 -0.78
N VAL A 21 -4.71 -13.01 -0.91
CA VAL A 21 -4.19 -12.54 -2.21
C VAL A 21 -3.19 -13.52 -2.80
N VAL A 22 -2.28 -14.07 -1.99
CA VAL A 22 -1.27 -15.04 -2.42
C VAL A 22 -1.93 -16.33 -2.92
N GLU A 23 -2.93 -16.83 -2.19
CA GLU A 23 -3.70 -18.00 -2.61
C GLU A 23 -4.43 -17.75 -3.94
N ASP A 24 -5.10 -16.60 -4.07
CA ASP A 24 -5.80 -16.22 -5.30
C ASP A 24 -4.83 -16.10 -6.48
N ALA A 25 -3.67 -15.46 -6.31
CA ALA A 25 -2.64 -15.32 -7.33
C ALA A 25 -2.11 -16.69 -7.78
N ARG A 26 -1.82 -17.60 -6.84
CA ARG A 26 -1.40 -18.99 -7.13
C ARG A 26 -2.49 -19.76 -7.87
N ARG A 27 -3.76 -19.57 -7.51
CA ARG A 27 -4.89 -20.19 -8.22
C ARG A 27 -5.01 -19.68 -9.66
N VAL A 28 -4.88 -18.37 -9.88
CA VAL A 28 -4.89 -17.80 -11.24
C VAL A 28 -3.70 -18.29 -12.04
N ALA A 29 -2.50 -18.33 -11.46
CA ALA A 29 -1.30 -18.86 -12.11
C ALA A 29 -1.51 -20.30 -12.62
N ARG A 30 -2.10 -21.18 -11.81
CA ARG A 30 -2.46 -22.56 -12.23
C ARG A 30 -3.47 -22.56 -13.37
N ARG A 31 -4.52 -21.74 -13.28
CA ARG A 31 -5.57 -21.65 -14.31
C ARG A 31 -5.02 -21.16 -15.66
N GLU A 32 -4.17 -20.14 -15.63
CA GLU A 32 -3.53 -19.58 -16.83
C GLU A 32 -2.37 -20.45 -17.34
N LYS A 33 -2.04 -21.55 -16.65
CA LYS A 33 -0.88 -22.41 -16.92
C LYS A 33 0.42 -21.58 -17.01
N ALA A 34 0.56 -20.63 -16.10
CA ALA A 34 1.74 -19.78 -15.99
C ALA A 34 2.97 -20.65 -15.75
N GLY A 35 4.06 -20.37 -16.48
CA GLY A 35 5.34 -21.04 -16.25
C GLY A 35 5.97 -20.66 -14.93
N LYS A 36 5.79 -19.39 -14.53
CA LYS A 36 6.25 -18.85 -13.26
C LYS A 36 5.27 -17.76 -12.79
N LEU A 37 5.05 -17.71 -11.47
CA LEU A 37 4.40 -16.62 -10.76
C LEU A 37 5.47 -15.89 -9.94
N HIS A 38 5.56 -14.58 -10.12
CA HIS A 38 6.44 -13.70 -9.37
C HIS A 38 5.60 -12.74 -8.52
N PHE A 39 6.12 -12.34 -7.37
CA PHE A 39 5.51 -11.31 -6.54
C PHE A 39 6.36 -10.03 -6.60
N VAL A 40 5.69 -8.90 -6.73
CA VAL A 40 6.29 -7.55 -6.72
C VAL A 40 5.55 -6.74 -5.67
N CYS A 41 6.27 -6.16 -4.71
CA CYS A 41 5.71 -5.33 -3.66
C CYS A 41 6.09 -3.86 -3.87
N LEU A 42 5.10 -2.98 -3.88
CA LEU A 42 5.28 -1.54 -4.10
C LEU A 42 5.41 -0.74 -2.78
N GLY A 43 5.59 -1.41 -1.65
CA GLY A 43 5.79 -0.80 -0.34
C GLY A 43 4.58 -0.86 0.57
N ASP A 44 4.74 -0.27 1.76
CA ASP A 44 3.79 -0.25 2.87
C ASP A 44 3.36 -1.65 3.30
N VAL A 45 4.36 -2.46 3.64
CA VAL A 45 4.24 -3.81 4.18
C VAL A 45 3.83 -3.79 5.65
N VAL A 46 4.26 -2.75 6.37
CA VAL A 46 4.08 -2.58 7.81
C VAL A 46 3.00 -1.54 8.14
N ASP A 47 2.80 -1.33 9.45
CA ASP A 47 1.90 -0.34 10.02
C ASP A 47 0.40 -0.62 9.79
N TYR A 48 -0.47 0.05 10.53
CA TYR A 48 -1.93 -0.13 10.60
C TYR A 48 -2.41 -1.51 11.09
N GLY A 49 -1.99 -2.60 10.45
CA GLY A 49 -2.39 -3.96 10.79
C GLY A 49 -1.61 -4.57 11.97
N PRO A 50 -2.08 -5.72 12.48
CA PRO A 50 -1.56 -6.30 13.72
C PRO A 50 -0.36 -7.23 13.57
N GLN A 51 0.10 -7.54 12.34
CA GLN A 51 1.11 -8.58 12.08
C GLN A 51 2.26 -8.08 11.18
N PRO A 52 3.03 -7.07 11.63
CA PRO A 52 4.08 -6.49 10.80
C PRO A 52 5.24 -7.46 10.53
N ASN A 53 5.68 -8.24 11.53
CA ASN A 53 6.80 -9.17 11.39
C ASN A 53 6.49 -10.28 10.37
N GLU A 54 5.30 -10.88 10.44
CA GLU A 54 4.90 -11.95 9.53
C GLU A 54 4.76 -11.46 8.09
N CYS A 55 4.22 -10.26 7.89
CA CYS A 55 4.13 -9.64 6.56
C CYS A 55 5.52 -9.33 5.99
N VAL A 56 6.45 -8.78 6.79
CA VAL A 56 7.83 -8.51 6.35
C VAL A 56 8.55 -9.80 6.00
N ALA A 57 8.49 -10.81 6.87
CA ALA A 57 9.11 -12.12 6.63
C ALA A 57 8.61 -12.73 5.30
N TRP A 58 7.30 -12.69 5.06
CA TRP A 58 6.73 -13.19 3.82
C TRP A 58 7.24 -12.43 2.59
N VAL A 59 7.25 -11.09 2.64
CA VAL A 59 7.71 -10.25 1.52
C VAL A 59 9.18 -10.50 1.23
N GLN A 60 10.02 -10.59 2.27
CA GLN A 60 11.45 -10.86 2.13
C GLN A 60 11.73 -12.21 1.48
N GLU A 61 10.95 -13.25 1.81
CA GLU A 61 11.14 -14.59 1.25
C GLU A 61 10.56 -14.74 -0.17
N ASN A 62 9.45 -14.06 -0.48
CA ASN A 62 8.63 -14.38 -1.66
C ASN A 62 8.61 -13.30 -2.74
N ALA A 63 8.86 -12.03 -2.41
CA ALA A 63 8.84 -10.94 -3.38
C ALA A 63 10.19 -10.85 -4.10
N GLU A 64 10.14 -10.86 -5.44
CA GLU A 64 11.35 -10.72 -6.26
C GLU A 64 11.82 -9.25 -6.31
N LEU A 65 10.89 -8.32 -6.12
CA LEU A 65 11.12 -6.88 -6.17
C LEU A 65 10.29 -6.21 -5.08
N VAL A 66 10.94 -5.33 -4.33
CA VAL A 66 10.31 -4.56 -3.25
C VAL A 66 10.72 -3.10 -3.37
N VAL A 67 9.72 -2.22 -3.31
CA VAL A 67 9.89 -0.77 -3.19
C VAL A 67 9.66 -0.39 -1.73
N GLN A 68 10.50 0.47 -1.17
CA GLN A 68 10.28 1.02 0.16
C GLN A 68 9.11 2.02 0.13
N GLY A 69 8.11 1.80 0.98
CA GLY A 69 7.02 2.74 1.22
C GLY A 69 7.35 3.79 2.29
N ASN A 70 6.47 4.76 2.47
CA ASN A 70 6.66 5.78 3.51
C ASN A 70 6.49 5.19 4.92
N HIS A 71 5.69 4.13 5.08
CA HIS A 71 5.54 3.49 6.38
C HIS A 71 6.79 2.69 6.77
N GLU A 72 7.44 1.97 5.83
CA GLU A 72 8.75 1.35 6.11
C GLU A 72 9.78 2.38 6.56
N LYS A 73 9.85 3.52 5.87
CA LYS A 73 10.73 4.63 6.25
C LYS A 73 10.42 5.13 7.65
N ALA A 74 9.15 5.41 7.95
CA ALA A 74 8.71 5.90 9.24
C ALA A 74 8.99 4.94 10.40
N VAL A 75 8.92 3.62 10.18
CA VAL A 75 9.17 2.64 11.24
C VAL A 75 10.63 2.19 11.34
N ALA A 76 11.41 2.28 10.25
CA ALA A 76 12.80 1.82 10.23
C ALA A 76 13.80 2.90 10.63
N ASP A 77 13.47 4.17 10.40
CA ASP A 77 14.37 5.31 10.65
C ASP A 77 14.86 5.30 12.11
N PRO A 78 16.18 5.25 12.36
CA PRO A 78 16.76 5.39 13.70
C PRO A 78 16.38 6.70 14.39
N PHE A 79 16.06 7.74 13.61
CA PHE A 79 15.60 9.03 14.10
C PHE A 79 14.10 9.18 13.85
N PRO A 80 13.34 9.77 14.78
CA PRO A 80 11.89 9.86 14.67
C PRO A 80 11.39 10.85 13.59
N GLN A 81 12.27 11.40 12.75
CA GLN A 81 11.91 12.43 11.78
C GLN A 81 10.94 11.92 10.72
N ALA A 82 11.12 10.68 10.24
CA ALA A 82 10.21 10.10 9.27
C ALA A 82 8.79 9.86 9.82
N ILE A 83 8.60 9.78 11.14
CA ILE A 83 7.26 9.65 11.75
C ILE A 83 6.39 10.89 11.46
N TYR A 84 6.99 12.06 11.21
CA TYR A 84 6.22 13.28 10.94
C TYR A 84 5.62 13.32 9.53
N THR A 85 6.05 12.45 8.61
CA THR A 85 5.35 12.27 7.33
C THR A 85 4.03 11.50 7.51
N ILE A 86 3.89 10.78 8.63
CA ILE A 86 2.64 10.12 9.01
C ILE A 86 1.70 11.13 9.69
N LEU A 87 0.44 11.09 9.27
CA LEU A 87 -0.64 11.89 9.85
C LEU A 87 -0.69 11.71 11.37
N PRO A 88 -0.83 12.80 12.16
CA PRO A 88 -0.78 12.74 13.62
C PRO A 88 -1.70 11.70 14.27
N SER A 89 -2.90 11.49 13.69
CA SER A 89 -3.86 10.49 14.19
C SER A 89 -3.37 9.05 14.06
N TYR A 90 -2.47 8.77 13.10
CA TYR A 90 -1.92 7.45 12.83
C TYR A 90 -0.57 7.18 13.49
N ARG A 91 0.09 8.20 14.06
CA ARG A 91 1.37 8.01 14.77
C ARG A 91 1.34 6.98 15.90
N PRO A 92 0.24 6.80 16.67
CA PRO A 92 0.19 5.72 17.66
C PRO A 92 0.49 4.35 17.06
N ILE A 93 -0.14 3.96 15.95
CA ILE A 93 0.11 2.64 15.38
C ILE A 93 1.50 2.53 14.74
N THR A 94 2.06 3.63 14.21
CA THR A 94 3.46 3.67 13.77
C THR A 94 4.42 3.43 14.95
N LEU A 95 4.22 4.08 16.09
CA LEU A 95 5.02 3.90 17.30
C LEU A 95 4.89 2.49 17.88
N TRP A 96 3.68 1.91 17.84
CA TRP A 96 3.46 0.52 18.19
C TRP A 96 4.21 -0.42 17.24
N THR A 97 4.10 -0.22 15.93
CA THR A 97 4.81 -1.04 14.93
C THR A 97 6.32 -0.98 15.12
N ARG A 98 6.89 0.21 15.39
CA ARG A 98 8.32 0.38 15.70
C ARG A 98 8.79 -0.45 16.89
N ARG A 99 7.93 -0.55 17.92
CA ARG A 99 8.19 -1.36 19.12
C ARG A 99 8.11 -2.85 18.81
N GLU A 100 7.10 -3.30 18.08
CA GLU A 100 6.85 -4.73 17.85
C GLU A 100 7.72 -5.34 16.74
N LEU A 101 8.22 -4.53 15.81
CA LEU A 101 9.13 -5.02 14.77
C LEU A 101 10.39 -5.62 15.39
N GLU A 102 10.76 -6.79 14.91
CA GLU A 102 12.05 -7.42 15.23
C GLU A 102 13.20 -6.59 14.63
N ASP A 103 14.35 -6.55 15.31
CA ASP A 103 15.50 -5.76 14.87
C ASP A 103 16.00 -6.19 13.48
N GLU A 104 15.88 -7.46 13.12
CA GLU A 104 16.24 -7.96 11.79
C GLU A 104 15.29 -7.42 10.72
N HIS A 105 13.98 -7.55 10.92
CA HIS A 105 12.97 -7.00 10.01
C HIS A 105 13.12 -5.48 9.84
N ARG A 106 13.34 -4.74 10.94
CA ARG A 106 13.57 -3.30 10.90
C ARG A 106 14.76 -2.92 10.01
N LYS A 107 15.89 -3.63 10.15
CA LYS A 107 17.09 -3.39 9.32
C LYS A 107 16.81 -3.67 7.85
N VAL A 108 16.18 -4.82 7.56
CA VAL A 108 15.87 -5.24 6.19
C VAL A 108 14.98 -4.22 5.50
N ILE A 109 13.87 -3.81 6.11
CA ILE A 109 12.95 -2.84 5.48
C ILE A 109 13.57 -1.45 5.37
N GLY A 110 14.50 -1.09 6.27
CA GLY A 110 15.28 0.16 6.19
C GLY A 110 16.25 0.20 5.00
N ASP A 111 16.75 -0.96 4.58
CA ASP A 111 17.66 -1.11 3.43
C ASP A 111 16.93 -1.24 2.08
N TRP A 112 15.60 -1.39 2.10
CA TRP A 112 14.81 -1.36 0.87
C TRP A 112 14.96 -0.01 0.17
N LYS A 113 14.98 -0.05 -1.17
CA LYS A 113 15.22 1.15 -1.96
C LYS A 113 13.90 1.82 -2.31
N PHE A 114 13.93 3.15 -2.36
CA PHE A 114 13.00 3.93 -3.15
C PHE A 114 13.29 3.62 -4.63
N VAL A 115 12.70 2.55 -5.14
CA VAL A 115 12.96 2.14 -6.52
C VAL A 115 12.43 3.23 -7.44
N HIS A 116 13.27 3.59 -8.40
CA HIS A 116 13.04 4.55 -9.50
C HIS A 116 13.67 4.00 -10.79
N ALA A 117 13.61 2.68 -10.97
CA ALA A 117 14.26 1.98 -12.07
C ALA A 117 13.41 0.82 -12.57
N ALA A 118 13.62 0.47 -13.84
CA ALA A 118 13.00 -0.68 -14.46
C ALA A 118 13.87 -1.92 -14.21
N PRO A 119 13.38 -2.91 -13.44
CA PRO A 119 14.12 -4.14 -13.25
C PRO A 119 14.12 -4.94 -14.56
N PRO A 120 15.16 -5.74 -14.86
CA PRO A 120 15.25 -6.47 -16.14
C PRO A 120 14.00 -7.29 -16.50
N VAL A 121 13.30 -7.81 -15.49
CA VAL A 121 12.08 -8.63 -15.62
C VAL A 121 10.80 -7.83 -15.89
N LEU A 122 10.81 -6.52 -15.63
CA LEU A 122 9.75 -5.55 -15.90
C LEU A 122 10.34 -4.28 -16.54
N ALA A 123 11.12 -4.45 -17.61
CA ALA A 123 11.89 -3.36 -18.24
C ALA A 123 11.02 -2.19 -18.76
N ASP A 124 9.74 -2.45 -19.05
CA ASP A 124 8.78 -1.43 -19.50
C ASP A 124 8.11 -0.68 -18.34
N PHE A 125 8.46 -0.99 -17.08
CA PHE A 125 7.81 -0.46 -15.90
C PHE A 125 8.79 0.29 -14.98
N THR A 126 8.43 1.52 -14.62
CA THR A 126 9.05 2.25 -13.51
C THR A 126 8.23 1.95 -12.25
N LEU A 127 8.85 1.32 -11.26
CA LEU A 127 8.21 1.01 -9.98
C LEU A 127 8.54 2.11 -8.98
N PHE A 128 7.57 2.59 -8.21
CA PHE A 128 7.76 3.56 -7.12
C PHE A 128 6.56 3.45 -6.15
N HIS A 129 6.65 4.01 -4.94
CA HIS A 129 5.54 3.93 -3.97
C HIS A 129 4.52 5.06 -4.14
N GLY A 130 4.90 6.32 -3.85
CA GLY A 130 4.02 7.48 -3.94
C GLY A 130 4.08 8.23 -5.27
N SER A 131 5.04 9.17 -5.42
CA SER A 131 5.09 10.08 -6.57
C SER A 131 6.52 10.40 -7.04
N LEU A 132 6.75 10.28 -8.34
CA LEU A 132 7.97 10.77 -9.03
C LEU A 132 8.06 12.29 -9.05
N ALA A 133 6.92 12.99 -9.01
CA ALA A 133 6.87 14.45 -9.11
C ALA A 133 6.97 15.16 -7.76
N TRP A 134 6.52 14.50 -6.69
CA TRP A 134 6.29 15.10 -5.37
C TRP A 134 6.95 14.33 -4.21
N GLY A 135 7.83 13.38 -4.53
CA GLY A 135 8.48 12.52 -3.55
C GLY A 135 7.61 11.35 -3.09
N GLU A 136 8.18 10.51 -2.22
CA GLU A 136 7.57 9.26 -1.74
C GLU A 136 6.25 9.47 -1.03
N ASP A 137 6.06 10.61 -0.36
CA ASP A 137 4.82 10.90 0.38
C ASP A 137 3.72 11.49 -0.51
N GLY A 138 4.00 11.78 -1.79
CA GLY A 138 3.07 12.42 -2.71
C GLY A 138 2.00 11.46 -3.26
N TYR A 139 0.74 11.87 -3.23
CA TYR A 139 -0.39 11.05 -3.73
C TYR A 139 -0.73 11.32 -5.20
N ILE A 140 -0.91 10.27 -5.99
CA ILE A 140 -1.41 10.33 -7.37
C ILE A 140 -2.87 9.86 -7.42
N HIS A 141 -3.81 10.76 -7.14
CA HIS A 141 -5.24 10.43 -7.04
C HIS A 141 -6.13 11.22 -8.01
N HIS A 142 -5.56 12.07 -8.87
CA HIS A 142 -6.32 12.81 -9.87
C HIS A 142 -5.50 13.04 -11.14
N VAL A 143 -6.16 13.36 -12.26
CA VAL A 143 -5.54 13.48 -13.59
C VAL A 143 -4.35 14.46 -13.67
N ARG A 144 -4.38 15.57 -12.91
CA ARG A 144 -3.26 16.54 -12.90
C ARG A 144 -1.97 15.95 -12.30
N ALA A 145 -2.04 15.36 -11.10
CA ALA A 145 -0.93 14.69 -10.45
C ALA A 145 -0.42 13.52 -11.31
N ALA A 146 -1.33 12.76 -11.94
CA ALA A 146 -0.96 11.71 -12.87
C ALA A 146 -0.17 12.24 -14.07
N GLY A 147 -0.62 13.34 -14.71
CA GLY A 147 0.11 13.95 -15.82
C GLY A 147 1.52 14.43 -15.46
N GLU A 148 1.70 14.98 -14.25
CA GLU A 148 3.03 15.39 -13.76
C GLU A 148 3.98 14.20 -13.57
N ASN A 149 3.44 13.04 -13.19
CA ASN A 149 4.20 11.80 -13.00
C ASN A 149 4.46 11.06 -14.33
N LEU A 150 3.47 11.01 -15.24
CA LEU A 150 3.61 10.44 -16.59
C LEU A 150 4.78 11.06 -17.34
N ARG A 151 4.93 12.40 -17.28
CA ARG A 151 6.06 13.13 -17.89
C ARG A 151 7.44 12.80 -17.30
N ARG A 152 7.50 12.12 -16.16
CA ARG A 152 8.74 11.74 -15.46
C ARG A 152 9.04 10.24 -15.57
N LEU A 153 8.15 9.45 -16.16
CA LEU A 153 8.41 8.04 -16.41
C LEU A 153 9.63 7.90 -17.33
N LYS A 154 10.46 6.90 -17.04
CA LYS A 154 11.59 6.51 -17.88
C LYS A 154 11.22 5.37 -18.85
N THR A 155 9.98 4.91 -18.77
CA THR A 155 9.44 3.71 -19.42
C THR A 155 7.99 3.97 -19.85
N ASP A 156 7.41 3.06 -20.65
CA ASP A 156 6.00 3.16 -21.06
C ASP A 156 5.04 3.17 -19.86
N TYR A 157 5.34 2.39 -18.82
CA TYR A 157 4.39 2.20 -17.72
C TYR A 157 5.02 2.54 -16.37
N GLY A 158 4.18 2.96 -15.42
CA GLY A 158 4.53 3.06 -14.01
C GLY A 158 3.65 2.16 -13.14
N LEU A 159 4.23 1.58 -12.10
CA LEU A 159 3.51 0.85 -11.05
C LEU A 159 3.68 1.62 -9.74
N PHE A 160 2.58 1.99 -9.10
CA PHE A 160 2.61 2.77 -7.85
C PHE A 160 1.53 2.37 -6.85
N GLY A 161 1.66 2.79 -5.59
CA GLY A 161 0.83 2.43 -4.45
C GLY A 161 0.26 3.65 -3.71
N HIS A 162 0.34 3.65 -2.38
CA HIS A 162 0.18 4.79 -1.46
C HIS A 162 -1.25 5.33 -1.30
N THR A 163 -1.98 5.51 -2.40
CA THR A 163 -3.37 6.04 -2.35
C THR A 163 -4.39 5.01 -1.88
N HIS A 164 -4.05 3.72 -1.96
CA HIS A 164 -4.92 2.56 -1.74
C HIS A 164 -6.09 2.46 -2.74
N TYR A 165 -6.14 3.35 -3.74
CA TYR A 165 -7.13 3.34 -4.80
C TYR A 165 -6.69 2.41 -5.92
N GLN A 166 -7.55 1.49 -6.33
CA GLN A 166 -7.25 0.61 -7.45
C GLN A 166 -7.71 1.23 -8.77
N GLY A 167 -6.81 1.29 -9.75
CA GLY A 167 -7.11 1.90 -11.04
C GLY A 167 -5.86 2.20 -11.86
N TYR A 168 -6.03 2.95 -12.93
CA TYR A 168 -4.90 3.44 -13.72
C TYR A 168 -5.18 4.81 -14.34
N PHE A 169 -4.12 5.50 -14.70
CA PHE A 169 -4.13 6.69 -15.51
C PHE A 169 -3.45 6.39 -16.84
N VAL A 170 -3.97 6.92 -17.93
CA VAL A 170 -3.37 6.77 -19.26
C VAL A 170 -3.38 8.10 -19.99
N GLU A 171 -2.32 8.38 -20.71
CA GLU A 171 -2.28 9.49 -21.67
C GLU A 171 -2.90 9.04 -23.00
N GLU A 172 -4.01 9.68 -23.38
CA GLU A 172 -4.67 9.50 -24.68
C GLU A 172 -4.18 10.57 -25.68
N GLU A 173 -4.78 10.59 -26.87
CA GLU A 173 -4.44 11.54 -27.94
C GLU A 173 -4.40 13.00 -27.44
N PHE A 174 -3.47 13.78 -28.01
CA PHE A 174 -3.23 15.19 -27.65
C PHE A 174 -2.81 15.43 -26.18
N GLY A 175 -2.28 14.41 -25.50
CA GLY A 175 -1.76 14.54 -24.13
C GLY A 175 -2.86 14.56 -23.05
N LYS A 176 -4.08 14.14 -23.40
CA LYS A 176 -5.20 14.11 -22.45
C LYS A 176 -5.02 12.95 -21.49
N VAL A 177 -4.85 13.24 -20.21
CA VAL A 177 -4.80 12.21 -19.17
C VAL A 177 -6.21 11.79 -18.76
N VAL A 178 -6.48 10.48 -18.85
CA VAL A 178 -7.73 9.86 -18.43
C VAL A 178 -7.50 8.97 -17.21
N MET A 179 -8.38 9.09 -16.23
CA MET A 179 -8.41 8.21 -15.06
C MET A 179 -9.41 7.08 -15.25
N ALA A 180 -9.01 5.87 -14.89
CA ALA A 180 -9.86 4.70 -14.87
C ALA A 180 -9.84 4.06 -13.47
N LEU A 181 -11.00 3.91 -12.85
CA LEU A 181 -11.13 3.42 -11.47
C LEU A 181 -11.70 2.01 -11.46
N ALA A 182 -11.12 1.12 -10.65
CA ALA A 182 -11.58 -0.25 -10.54
C ALA A 182 -12.95 -0.31 -9.84
N CYS A 183 -13.96 -0.83 -10.55
CA CYS A 183 -15.32 -0.92 -10.04
C CYS A 183 -16.12 -2.00 -10.80
N PRO A 184 -17.34 -2.35 -10.33
CA PRO A 184 -18.21 -3.29 -11.02
C PRO A 184 -18.60 -2.84 -12.44
N GLU A 185 -18.89 -3.81 -13.30
CA GLU A 185 -19.14 -3.65 -14.74
C GLU A 185 -20.39 -2.80 -15.07
N ARG A 186 -21.34 -2.68 -14.15
CA ARG A 186 -22.58 -1.92 -14.35
C ARG A 186 -22.50 -0.57 -13.66
N LEU A 187 -22.23 0.47 -14.43
CA LEU A 187 -22.35 1.86 -14.00
C LEU A 187 -23.49 2.57 -14.74
N PRO A 188 -24.14 3.57 -14.13
CA PRO A 188 -24.97 4.52 -14.85
C PRO A 188 -24.12 5.34 -15.85
N ASN A 189 -24.72 5.76 -16.96
CA ASN A 189 -24.03 6.33 -18.10
C ASN A 189 -23.26 7.64 -17.81
N ARG A 190 -22.10 7.72 -18.48
CA ARG A 190 -21.21 8.87 -18.73
C ARG A 190 -20.62 9.55 -17.50
N MET A 191 -19.30 9.44 -17.40
CA MET A 191 -18.51 10.07 -16.35
C MET A 191 -17.43 10.90 -17.05
N ASP A 192 -17.58 12.22 -17.02
CA ASP A 192 -16.69 13.10 -17.79
C ASP A 192 -15.25 13.13 -17.24
N LYS A 193 -15.07 12.71 -15.97
CA LYS A 193 -13.79 12.82 -15.24
C LYS A 193 -13.04 11.50 -15.09
N TRP A 194 -13.70 10.35 -15.28
CA TRP A 194 -13.09 9.02 -15.11
C TRP A 194 -13.89 7.94 -15.84
N ARG A 195 -13.36 6.73 -15.99
CA ARG A 195 -14.09 5.59 -16.59
C ARG A 195 -13.96 4.29 -15.78
N PRO A 196 -14.92 3.35 -15.86
CA PRO A 196 -14.80 2.07 -15.17
C PRO A 196 -13.62 1.24 -15.68
N ALA A 197 -12.87 0.66 -14.75
CA ALA A 197 -11.94 -0.44 -14.99
C ALA A 197 -12.52 -1.73 -14.37
N GLU A 198 -12.88 -2.69 -15.21
CA GLU A 198 -13.50 -3.93 -14.73
C GLU A 198 -12.52 -4.78 -13.92
N VAL A 199 -12.95 -5.18 -12.72
CA VAL A 199 -12.25 -6.14 -11.87
C VAL A 199 -12.46 -7.55 -12.40
N GLY A 200 -11.40 -8.36 -12.43
CA GLY A 200 -11.45 -9.79 -12.76
C GLY A 200 -11.45 -10.12 -14.25
N LYS A 201 -11.32 -9.12 -15.14
CA LYS A 201 -11.15 -9.32 -16.58
C LYS A 201 -9.75 -8.97 -17.05
N TRP A 202 -9.20 -9.78 -17.95
CA TRP A 202 -7.93 -9.48 -18.62
C TRP A 202 -8.13 -8.37 -19.65
N LYS A 203 -7.29 -7.34 -19.59
CA LYS A 203 -7.23 -6.25 -20.58
C LYS A 203 -5.83 -6.14 -21.13
N ALA A 204 -5.68 -5.74 -22.39
CA ALA A 204 -4.37 -5.40 -22.93
C ALA A 204 -3.83 -4.16 -22.20
N LEU A 205 -2.51 -4.09 -21.99
CA LEU A 205 -1.88 -2.82 -21.64
C LEU A 205 -2.08 -1.81 -22.79
N PRO A 206 -2.06 -0.50 -22.51
CA PRO A 206 -2.01 0.54 -23.54
C PRO A 206 -0.88 0.28 -24.54
N GLU A 207 -1.03 0.78 -25.76
CA GLU A 207 -0.05 0.57 -26.82
C GLU A 207 1.31 1.18 -26.45
N HIS A 208 2.40 0.66 -27.02
CA HIS A 208 3.73 1.24 -26.80
C HIS A 208 3.72 2.72 -27.22
N GLY A 209 4.25 3.61 -26.39
CA GLY A 209 4.15 5.06 -26.60
C GLY A 209 2.84 5.69 -26.13
N GLN A 210 1.95 4.96 -25.46
CA GLN A 210 0.83 5.50 -24.66
C GLN A 210 1.14 5.32 -23.16
N PRO A 211 1.82 6.29 -22.51
CA PRO A 211 2.24 6.11 -21.14
C PRO A 211 1.09 5.93 -20.17
N ALA A 212 1.26 5.05 -19.19
CA ALA A 212 0.22 4.77 -18.19
C ALA A 212 0.79 4.48 -16.80
N LEU A 213 0.04 4.89 -15.77
CA LEU A 213 0.32 4.62 -14.36
C LEU A 213 -0.72 3.67 -13.82
N PHE A 214 -0.30 2.53 -13.25
CA PHE A 214 -1.20 1.55 -12.65
C PHE A 214 -1.02 1.52 -11.14
N ASN A 215 -2.15 1.56 -10.43
CA ASN A 215 -2.21 1.34 -9.00
C ASN A 215 -2.95 0.01 -8.72
N PRO A 216 -2.30 -0.99 -8.09
CA PRO A 216 -2.94 -2.27 -7.79
C PRO A 216 -4.02 -2.15 -6.71
N GLY A 217 -4.13 -0.98 -6.04
CA GLY A 217 -4.87 -0.78 -4.81
C GLY A 217 -4.08 -1.31 -3.60
N SER A 218 -4.73 -1.28 -2.45
CA SER A 218 -4.16 -1.80 -1.21
C SER A 218 -4.57 -3.24 -0.93
N VAL A 219 -3.61 -4.06 -0.53
CA VAL A 219 -3.88 -5.41 -0.03
C VAL A 219 -4.56 -5.36 1.33
N GLY A 220 -4.02 -4.59 2.29
CA GLY A 220 -4.43 -4.66 3.69
C GLY A 220 -5.42 -3.59 4.16
N GLN A 221 -5.51 -2.47 3.46
CA GLN A 221 -6.37 -1.34 3.81
C GLN A 221 -6.95 -0.65 2.56
N PRO A 222 -7.78 -1.34 1.74
CA PRO A 222 -8.39 -0.72 0.56
C PRO A 222 -9.18 0.54 0.89
N ARG A 223 -9.13 1.55 0.01
CA ARG A 223 -9.93 2.79 0.14
C ARG A 223 -10.80 3.00 -1.10
N CYS A 224 -11.91 3.71 -0.94
CA CYS A 224 -12.78 4.08 -2.05
C CYS A 224 -12.47 5.51 -2.53
N HIS A 225 -12.23 5.65 -3.83
CA HIS A 225 -12.01 6.96 -4.42
C HIS A 225 -13.30 7.83 -4.33
N PRO A 226 -13.22 9.14 -3.98
CA PRO A 226 -14.41 10.00 -3.79
C PRO A 226 -15.37 10.08 -4.99
N TYR A 227 -14.86 9.89 -6.21
CA TYR A 227 -15.72 9.82 -7.39
C TYR A 227 -16.58 8.55 -7.48
N LEU A 228 -16.16 7.44 -6.85
CA LEU A 228 -16.97 6.24 -6.74
C LEU A 228 -18.13 6.48 -5.76
N THR A 229 -17.82 7.04 -4.59
CA THR A 229 -18.84 7.36 -3.57
C THR A 229 -19.85 8.39 -4.07
N THR A 230 -19.39 9.45 -4.75
CA THR A 230 -20.27 10.46 -5.39
C THR A 230 -21.17 9.85 -6.47
N ALA A 231 -20.74 8.77 -7.11
CA ALA A 231 -21.52 8.04 -8.11
C ALA A 231 -22.46 6.98 -7.49
N GLY A 232 -22.57 6.91 -6.16
CA GLY A 232 -23.38 5.94 -5.44
C GLY A 232 -22.80 4.52 -5.44
N ILE A 233 -21.51 4.36 -5.75
CA ILE A 233 -20.82 3.07 -5.73
C ILE A 233 -20.25 2.88 -4.32
N PRO A 234 -20.64 1.82 -3.59
CA PRO A 234 -20.13 1.56 -2.25
C PRO A 234 -18.63 1.22 -2.30
N GLY A 235 -17.94 1.44 -1.18
CA GLY A 235 -16.56 0.98 -1.00
C GLY A 235 -16.44 -0.54 -1.12
N ASP A 236 -15.29 -1.01 -1.60
CA ASP A 236 -14.95 -2.43 -1.71
C ASP A 236 -13.72 -2.73 -0.84
N ASN A 237 -13.97 -3.28 0.35
CA ASN A 237 -12.92 -3.56 1.35
C ASN A 237 -12.24 -4.91 1.15
N ARG A 238 -12.55 -5.61 0.05
CA ARG A 238 -11.77 -6.78 -0.36
C ARG A 238 -10.36 -6.34 -0.71
N ALA A 239 -9.39 -7.15 -0.29
CA ALA A 239 -7.97 -6.97 -0.60
C ALA A 239 -7.76 -6.77 -2.11
N ALA A 240 -7.02 -5.75 -2.48
CA ALA A 240 -6.81 -5.36 -3.86
C ALA A 240 -5.38 -5.69 -4.31
N TYR A 241 -5.25 -6.23 -5.51
CA TYR A 241 -3.96 -6.39 -6.16
C TYR A 241 -4.11 -6.40 -7.68
N MET A 242 -3.00 -6.36 -8.42
CA MET A 242 -3.01 -6.46 -9.88
C MET A 242 -2.20 -7.67 -10.35
N LEU A 243 -2.70 -8.33 -11.40
CA LEU A 243 -1.93 -9.32 -12.15
C LEU A 243 -1.41 -8.71 -13.46
N LEU A 244 -0.15 -8.97 -13.78
CA LEU A 244 0.43 -8.73 -15.09
C LEU A 244 0.78 -10.06 -15.75
N LYS A 245 0.30 -10.26 -16.97
CA LYS A 245 0.60 -11.41 -17.81
C LYS A 245 1.46 -10.95 -18.98
N LEU A 246 2.72 -11.37 -18.97
CA LEU A 246 3.70 -11.04 -20.00
C LEU A 246 4.07 -12.30 -20.79
N ASN A 247 3.91 -12.25 -22.11
CA ASN A 247 4.39 -13.27 -23.03
C ASN A 247 4.91 -12.62 -24.32
N GLY A 248 5.60 -13.39 -25.18
CA GLY A 248 6.22 -12.87 -26.41
C GLY A 248 5.25 -12.32 -27.47
N SER A 249 3.93 -12.41 -27.26
CA SER A 249 2.89 -12.00 -28.21
C SER A 249 1.88 -10.99 -27.64
N GLY A 250 1.97 -10.62 -26.36
CA GLY A 250 1.01 -9.73 -25.72
C GLY A 250 1.27 -9.47 -24.24
N ARG A 251 0.94 -8.25 -23.80
CA ARG A 251 1.04 -7.79 -22.42
C ARG A 251 -0.36 -7.43 -21.92
N GLN A 252 -0.80 -8.09 -20.87
CA GLN A 252 -2.13 -7.91 -20.30
C GLN A 252 -2.07 -7.64 -18.80
N PHE A 253 -3.07 -6.94 -18.30
CA PHE A 253 -3.27 -6.72 -16.87
C PHE A 253 -4.67 -7.14 -16.44
N GLN A 254 -4.84 -7.39 -15.15
CA GLN A 254 -6.13 -7.64 -14.53
C GLN A 254 -6.11 -7.11 -13.09
N PHE A 255 -7.06 -6.24 -12.74
CA PHE A 255 -7.32 -5.88 -11.35
C PHE A 255 -8.08 -6.99 -10.64
N ARG A 256 -7.72 -7.23 -9.39
CA ARG A 256 -8.32 -8.27 -8.57
C ARG A 256 -8.71 -7.75 -7.20
N ARG A 257 -9.79 -8.32 -6.69
CA ARG A 257 -10.38 -8.05 -5.38
C ARG A 257 -10.68 -9.39 -4.72
N VAL A 258 -10.15 -9.62 -3.52
CA VAL A 258 -10.17 -10.91 -2.84
C VAL A 258 -10.76 -10.73 -1.44
N ALA A 259 -11.78 -11.51 -1.11
CA ALA A 259 -12.30 -11.58 0.25
C ALA A 259 -11.29 -12.30 1.15
N TYR A 260 -11.16 -11.85 2.39
CA TYR A 260 -10.27 -12.43 3.39
C TYR A 260 -11.01 -12.48 4.74
N ASP A 261 -10.39 -13.12 5.74
CA ASP A 261 -10.97 -13.23 7.08
C ASP A 261 -10.82 -11.91 7.86
N VAL A 262 -11.70 -10.95 7.55
CA VAL A 262 -11.76 -9.65 8.23
C VAL A 262 -12.00 -9.82 9.73
N LYS A 263 -12.74 -10.86 10.15
CA LYS A 263 -13.05 -11.08 11.58
C LYS A 263 -11.79 -11.42 12.36
N GLU A 264 -10.92 -12.23 11.78
CA GLU A 264 -9.62 -12.55 12.38
C GLU A 264 -8.71 -11.31 12.44
N THR A 265 -8.63 -10.51 11.38
CA THR A 265 -7.89 -9.24 11.41
C THR A 265 -8.40 -8.31 12.51
N VAL A 266 -9.72 -8.14 12.62
CA VAL A 266 -10.36 -7.35 13.69
C VAL A 266 -10.06 -7.92 15.08
N ARG A 267 -10.14 -9.25 15.25
CA ARG A 267 -9.81 -9.90 16.52
C ARG A 267 -8.37 -9.60 16.94
N ARG A 268 -7.43 -9.62 16.00
CA ARG A 268 -6.01 -9.33 16.24
C ARG A 268 -5.74 -7.84 16.49
N LEU A 269 -6.38 -6.94 15.74
CA LEU A 269 -6.34 -5.50 16.01
C LEU A 269 -6.82 -5.18 17.43
N ARG A 270 -7.94 -5.79 17.86
CA ARG A 270 -8.42 -5.67 19.25
C ARG A 270 -7.50 -6.31 20.28
N GLY A 271 -6.55 -7.13 19.86
CA GLY A 271 -5.50 -7.71 20.70
C GLY A 271 -4.28 -6.81 20.86
N ILE A 272 -4.14 -5.76 20.04
CA ILE A 272 -3.03 -4.80 20.16
C ILE A 272 -3.11 -4.10 21.52
N ARG A 273 -1.99 -4.06 22.23
CA ARG A 273 -1.87 -3.42 23.54
C ARG A 273 -0.60 -2.60 23.60
N TRP A 274 -0.69 -1.49 24.34
CA TRP A 274 0.47 -0.74 24.78
C TRP A 274 0.61 -0.90 26.29
N SER A 275 1.40 -1.89 26.73
CA SER A 275 1.74 -2.03 28.15
C SER A 275 2.81 -1.00 28.54
N GLU A 276 2.61 -0.34 29.68
CA GLU A 276 3.71 0.32 30.41
C GLU A 276 4.76 -0.75 30.74
N ARG A 277 6.05 -0.44 30.54
CA ARG A 277 7.15 -1.42 30.67
C ARG A 277 7.05 -2.23 31.96
N GLY A 278 7.19 -3.55 31.84
CA GLY A 278 7.30 -4.42 33.01
C GLY A 278 7.45 -5.91 32.72
N SER A 279 8.36 -6.32 31.82
CA SER A 279 9.16 -7.56 31.91
C SER A 279 9.90 -7.80 30.59
N GLU A 280 11.19 -8.08 30.74
CA GLU A 280 12.16 -8.72 29.84
C GLU A 280 11.66 -9.21 28.45
N ALA A 281 12.12 -8.53 27.38
CA ALA A 281 12.09 -8.84 25.93
C ALA A 281 10.71 -9.17 25.31
N GLU A 282 10.26 -8.54 24.22
CA GLU A 282 10.64 -8.79 22.83
C GLU A 282 10.21 -7.58 21.98
N GLY A 283 11.10 -7.02 21.15
CA GLY A 283 10.83 -5.84 20.32
C GLY A 283 12.07 -4.97 20.12
N SER A 284 12.18 -4.33 18.95
CA SER A 284 13.35 -3.58 18.49
C SER A 284 13.98 -2.67 19.56
N SER A 285 15.31 -2.71 19.64
CA SER A 285 16.15 -1.89 20.54
C SER A 285 15.88 -0.39 20.43
N ILE A 286 15.28 0.04 19.31
CA ILE A 286 14.97 1.42 19.01
C ILE A 286 14.11 2.08 20.09
N TYR A 287 13.13 1.39 20.68
CA TYR A 287 12.20 2.06 21.60
C TYR A 287 12.87 2.55 22.90
N LYS A 288 13.87 1.82 23.42
CA LYS A 288 14.55 2.25 24.65
C LYS A 288 15.40 3.50 24.40
N ASP A 289 16.16 3.48 23.33
CA ASP A 289 17.05 4.59 22.99
C ASP A 289 16.28 5.79 22.43
N GLU A 290 15.18 5.55 21.71
CA GLU A 290 14.34 6.56 21.07
C GLU A 290 13.44 7.29 22.07
N ALA A 291 12.74 6.60 22.97
CA ALA A 291 11.90 7.29 23.96
C ALA A 291 12.74 8.22 24.85
N ASP A 292 13.94 7.76 25.24
CA ASP A 292 14.87 8.57 26.01
C ASP A 292 15.55 9.66 25.14
N ALA A 293 15.81 9.41 23.85
CA ALA A 293 16.35 10.43 22.94
C ALA A 293 15.32 11.53 22.62
N VAL A 294 14.08 11.17 22.30
CA VAL A 294 12.95 12.08 22.08
C VAL A 294 12.73 12.95 23.32
N ARG A 295 12.61 12.34 24.50
CA ARG A 295 12.43 13.10 25.75
C ARG A 295 13.62 14.01 26.09
N ARG A 296 14.83 13.69 25.62
CA ARG A 296 16.04 14.51 25.83
C ARG A 296 16.20 15.65 24.84
N ALA A 297 15.72 15.50 23.60
CA ALA A 297 15.94 16.48 22.53
C ALA A 297 15.23 17.82 22.79
N LYS A 298 14.06 17.81 23.46
CA LYS A 298 13.30 19.00 23.90
C LYS A 298 13.05 20.04 22.79
N ASP A 299 13.04 19.61 21.54
CA ASP A 299 12.59 20.43 20.42
C ASP A 299 11.09 20.21 20.16
N PRO A 300 10.40 21.12 19.47
CA PRO A 300 8.95 21.06 19.28
C PRO A 300 8.45 19.74 18.67
N LEU A 301 9.26 19.09 17.82
CA LEU A 301 8.89 17.82 17.22
C LEU A 301 8.86 16.73 18.29
N SER A 302 9.93 16.63 19.08
CA SER A 302 10.06 15.65 20.14
C SER A 302 9.00 15.79 21.25
N GLU A 303 8.51 17.01 21.51
CA GLU A 303 7.38 17.24 22.42
C GLU A 303 6.09 16.59 21.91
N MET A 304 5.78 16.70 20.61
CA MET A 304 4.57 16.08 20.03
C MET A 304 4.57 14.54 20.14
N LEU A 305 5.73 13.91 19.95
CA LEU A 305 5.86 12.46 20.13
C LEU A 305 5.79 12.07 21.60
N THR A 306 6.34 12.89 22.50
CA THR A 306 6.20 12.68 23.95
C THR A 306 4.74 12.71 24.37
N GLU A 307 3.96 13.69 23.91
CA GLU A 307 2.51 13.74 24.18
C GLU A 307 1.76 12.51 23.65
N THR A 308 2.17 12.00 22.48
CA THR A 308 1.57 10.79 21.92
C THR A 308 1.90 9.56 22.78
N LEU A 309 3.17 9.44 23.22
CA LEU A 309 3.66 8.34 24.06
C LEU A 309 3.03 8.35 25.45
N ASP A 310 2.83 9.52 26.05
CA ASP A 310 2.27 9.67 27.39
C ASP A 310 0.76 9.33 27.44
N GLN A 311 0.07 9.35 26.28
CA GLN A 311 -1.35 9.00 26.14
C GLN A 311 -1.54 7.75 25.26
N MET A 312 -0.49 6.94 25.12
CA MET A 312 -0.43 5.90 24.11
C MET A 312 -1.47 4.78 24.31
N PRO A 313 -1.75 4.28 25.54
CA PRO A 313 -2.83 3.30 25.75
C PRO A 313 -4.18 3.78 25.20
N GLU A 314 -4.58 5.01 25.52
CA GLU A 314 -5.85 5.60 25.12
C GLU A 314 -5.86 5.92 23.62
N ARG A 315 -4.80 6.56 23.11
CA ARG A 315 -4.71 6.96 21.70
C ARG A 315 -4.65 5.77 20.75
N LEU A 316 -3.89 4.72 21.10
CA LEU A 316 -3.82 3.51 20.29
C LEU A 316 -5.17 2.79 20.29
N SER A 317 -5.81 2.64 21.45
CA SER A 317 -7.14 2.01 21.54
C SER A 317 -8.19 2.80 20.76
N ALA A 318 -8.18 4.14 20.87
CA ALA A 318 -9.11 5.01 20.14
C ALA A 318 -8.89 4.93 18.62
N LEU A 319 -7.64 4.89 18.18
CA LEU A 319 -7.29 4.72 16.76
C LEU A 319 -7.75 3.36 16.23
N VAL A 320 -7.53 2.28 16.98
CA VAL A 320 -7.94 0.92 16.59
C VAL A 320 -9.45 0.82 16.40
N GLU A 321 -10.24 1.20 17.41
CA GLU A 321 -11.70 1.06 17.36
C GLU A 321 -12.38 2.15 16.52
N GLY A 322 -11.83 3.37 16.50
CA GLY A 322 -12.44 4.52 15.84
C GLY A 322 -12.05 4.68 14.38
N THR A 323 -10.99 4.02 13.91
CA THR A 323 -10.49 4.23 12.55
C THR A 323 -10.01 2.95 11.87
N LEU A 324 -9.07 2.21 12.45
CA LEU A 324 -8.47 1.04 11.78
C LEU A 324 -9.50 -0.08 11.53
N ILE A 325 -10.30 -0.44 12.54
CA ILE A 325 -11.37 -1.44 12.41
C ILE A 325 -12.45 -0.95 11.42
N PRO A 326 -13.04 0.26 11.59
CA PRO A 326 -14.05 0.77 10.66
C PRO A 326 -13.59 0.83 9.19
N THR A 327 -12.30 1.10 8.96
CA THR A 327 -11.72 1.13 7.61
C THR A 327 -11.76 -0.24 6.95
N ILE A 328 -11.34 -1.31 7.65
CA ILE A 328 -11.30 -2.65 7.06
C ILE A 328 -12.67 -3.35 7.05
N THR A 329 -13.59 -2.97 7.94
CA THR A 329 -14.97 -3.49 7.96
C THR A 329 -15.90 -2.77 6.98
N GLY A 330 -15.55 -1.54 6.56
CA GLY A 330 -16.40 -0.70 5.72
C GLY A 330 -17.45 0.09 6.46
N GLU A 331 -17.32 0.20 7.77
CA GLU A 331 -18.21 0.98 8.62
C GLU A 331 -17.88 2.48 8.57
N MET A 332 -16.65 2.83 8.15
CA MET A 332 -16.31 4.20 7.79
C MET A 332 -16.73 4.49 6.34
N ALA A 333 -17.52 5.54 6.14
CA ALA A 333 -17.50 6.24 4.86
C ALA A 333 -16.09 6.83 4.70
N ASP A 334 -15.45 6.61 3.54
CA ASP A 334 -14.16 7.20 3.21
C ASP A 334 -14.22 8.74 3.26
N ASP A 335 -14.14 9.33 4.45
CA ASP A 335 -14.06 10.78 4.67
C ASP A 335 -12.59 11.25 4.63
N TRP A 336 -11.81 10.64 3.73
CA TRP A 336 -10.48 11.13 3.35
C TRP A 336 -10.64 12.42 2.55
N ARG A 337 -11.05 13.49 3.23
CA ARG A 337 -10.92 14.86 2.72
C ARG A 337 -9.44 15.20 2.79
N TRP A 338 -8.77 15.02 1.66
CA TRP A 338 -7.41 15.53 1.42
C TRP A 338 -7.41 17.06 1.40
#